data_AF-A0AAW8JGU5-F1
#
_entry.id   AF-A0AAW8JGU5-F1
#
_cell.length_a   1.000
_cell.length_b   1.000
_cell.length_c   1.000
_cell.angle_alpha   90.00
_cell.angle_beta   90.00
_cell.angle_gamma   90.00
#
_symmetry.space_group_name_H-M   'P 1'
#
loop_
_entity.id
_entity.type
_entity.pdbx_description
1 polymer ?
#
loop_
_entity_poly.entity_id
_entity_poly.type
_entity_poly.pdbx_seq_one_letter_code
_entity_poly.pdbx_strand_id
1 'polypeptide(L)'
;MPVIETQMLIRKPVQEVFNAFIDPKLSSKFWFSHSTGKLEQGKTVQWTWEKYQHQAEVVVLAVEQNKLIKILWGSPRTAVDFIFEEIAPAQTYVKIRNFDLPFQGSELIAYIIDSTGGFTTVLDNLKAYLEHGIELNLVKDKFPPFK
;
A
#
# COMPACT_ATOMS: atom_id res chain seq x y z
N MET A 1 21.18 4.61 -3.26
CA MET A 1 20.44 3.78 -2.29
C MET A 1 19.35 3.03 -3.05
N PRO A 2 19.06 1.77 -2.71
CA PRO A 2 18.03 0.99 -3.39
C PRO A 2 16.65 1.64 -3.24
N VAL A 3 15.88 1.60 -4.32
CA VAL A 3 14.46 1.98 -4.33
C VAL A 3 13.69 0.79 -4.87
N ILE A 4 12.70 0.34 -4.11
CA ILE A 4 11.74 -0.65 -4.55
C ILE A 4 10.63 0.11 -5.27
N GLU A 5 10.27 -0.31 -6.47
CA GLU A 5 9.15 0.25 -7.22
C GLU A 5 8.26 -0.88 -7.73
N THR A 6 6.96 -0.74 -7.51
CA THR A 6 5.92 -1.60 -8.09
C THR A 6 4.84 -0.72 -8.67
N GLN A 7 4.15 -1.20 -9.72
CA GLN A 7 3.26 -0.34 -10.47
C GLN A 7 2.16 -1.12 -11.18
N MET A 8 1.01 -0.48 -11.38
CA MET A 8 -0.16 -1.09 -12.01
C MET A 8 -1.04 -0.04 -12.67
N LEU A 9 -1.56 -0.36 -13.86
CA LEU A 9 -2.66 0.37 -14.46
C LEU A 9 -3.99 -0.07 -13.84
N ILE A 10 -4.74 0.88 -13.27
CA ILE A 10 -6.09 0.70 -12.76
C ILE A 10 -7.07 1.43 -13.69
N ARG A 11 -8.06 0.71 -14.22
CA ARG A 11 -9.09 1.21 -15.15
C ARG A 11 -10.22 1.92 -14.39
N LYS A 12 -9.83 2.92 -13.59
CA LYS A 12 -10.73 3.81 -12.85
C LYS A 12 -10.22 5.25 -12.83
N PRO A 13 -11.10 6.25 -12.63
CA PRO A 13 -10.70 7.64 -12.43
C PRO A 13 -9.77 7.80 -11.24
N VAL A 14 -8.81 8.74 -11.34
CA VAL A 14 -7.78 8.95 -10.31
C VAL A 14 -8.37 9.23 -8.94
N GLN A 15 -9.51 9.93 -8.87
CA GLN A 15 -10.22 10.22 -7.63
C GLN A 15 -10.70 8.95 -6.90
N GLU A 16 -11.20 7.96 -7.65
CA GLU A 16 -11.64 6.68 -7.07
C GLU A 16 -10.43 5.88 -6.56
N VAL A 17 -9.37 5.81 -7.38
CA VAL A 17 -8.15 5.06 -7.05
C VAL A 17 -7.45 5.67 -5.85
N PHE A 18 -7.29 6.99 -5.82
CA PHE A 18 -6.70 7.71 -4.69
C PHE A 18 -7.51 7.52 -3.40
N ASN A 19 -8.84 7.67 -3.48
CA ASN A 19 -9.70 7.50 -2.31
C ASN A 19 -9.66 6.07 -1.76
N ALA A 20 -9.41 5.06 -2.61
CA ALA A 20 -9.25 3.68 -2.18
C ALA A 20 -8.07 3.47 -1.23
N PHE A 21 -7.01 4.28 -1.31
CA PHE A 21 -5.89 4.25 -0.36
C PHE A 21 -6.14 5.12 0.89
N ILE A 22 -6.90 6.21 0.78
CA ILE A 22 -7.17 7.13 1.89
C ILE A 22 -8.21 6.57 2.88
N ASP A 23 -9.32 6.03 2.37
CA ASP A 23 -10.46 5.63 3.21
C ASP A 23 -10.36 4.16 3.63
N PRO A 24 -10.27 3.84 4.93
CA PRO A 24 -10.17 2.47 5.41
C PRO A 24 -11.40 1.63 5.12
N LYS A 25 -12.55 2.22 4.78
CA LYS A 25 -13.70 1.48 4.28
C LYS A 25 -13.42 0.81 2.91
N LEU A 26 -12.47 1.34 2.16
CA LEU A 26 -12.04 0.83 0.86
C LEU A 26 -10.72 0.09 0.96
N SER A 27 -9.69 0.64 1.62
CA SER A 27 -8.39 -0.02 1.73
C SER A 27 -8.44 -1.34 2.50
N SER A 28 -9.40 -1.49 3.41
CA SER A 28 -9.61 -2.78 4.09
C SER A 28 -10.10 -3.90 3.17
N LYS A 29 -10.58 -3.57 1.96
CA LYS A 29 -11.05 -4.56 0.98
C LYS A 29 -9.93 -5.22 0.21
N PHE A 30 -8.74 -4.61 0.18
CA PHE A 30 -7.63 -5.13 -0.60
C PHE A 30 -6.29 -5.22 0.12
N TRP A 31 -6.10 -4.57 1.28
CA TRP A 31 -4.79 -4.45 1.92
C TRP A 31 -4.71 -4.96 3.37
N PHE A 32 -5.37 -4.31 4.32
CA PHE A 32 -5.34 -4.66 5.76
C PHE A 32 -6.75 -4.96 6.27
N SER A 33 -6.92 -5.50 7.48
CA SER A 33 -8.28 -5.75 8.00
C SER A 33 -8.90 -4.53 8.65
N HIS A 34 -8.09 -3.69 9.30
CA HIS A 34 -8.57 -2.49 9.98
C HIS A 34 -7.53 -1.36 9.97
N SER A 35 -8.00 -0.11 10.03
CA SER A 35 -7.19 1.08 10.31
C SER A 35 -7.90 1.96 11.33
N THR A 36 -7.15 2.56 12.25
CA THR A 36 -7.69 3.51 13.24
C THR A 36 -8.22 4.81 12.63
N GLY A 37 -7.90 5.11 11.37
CA GLY A 37 -8.38 6.31 10.69
C GLY A 37 -8.04 6.37 9.20
N LYS A 38 -8.48 7.46 8.57
CA LYS A 38 -8.08 7.84 7.21
C LYS A 38 -6.63 8.30 7.18
N LEU A 39 -5.99 8.18 6.02
CA LEU A 39 -4.69 8.80 5.81
C LEU A 39 -4.88 10.31 5.62
N GLU A 40 -4.46 11.07 6.62
CA GLU A 40 -4.53 12.53 6.64
C GLU A 40 -3.16 13.08 7.02
N GLN A 41 -2.73 14.14 6.34
CA GLN A 41 -1.41 14.72 6.54
C GLN A 41 -1.15 15.08 8.01
N GLY A 42 0.03 14.69 8.51
CA GLY A 42 0.47 14.93 9.88
C GLY A 42 -0.14 13.99 10.92
N LYS A 43 -1.03 13.07 10.53
CA LYS A 43 -1.59 12.06 11.43
C LYS A 43 -0.81 10.76 11.41
N THR A 44 -0.95 10.04 12.51
CA THR A 44 -0.50 8.64 12.64
C THR A 44 -1.73 7.75 12.71
N VAL A 45 -1.74 6.69 11.93
CA VAL A 45 -2.75 5.62 12.00
C VAL A 45 -2.07 4.29 12.32
N GLN A 46 -2.85 3.34 12.82
CA GLN A 46 -2.42 1.98 13.02
C GLN A 46 -3.19 1.08 12.07
N TRP A 47 -2.47 0.32 11.24
CA TRP A 47 -3.04 -0.74 10.41
C TRP A 47 -2.93 -2.07 11.13
N THR A 48 -3.98 -2.88 11.01
CA THR A 48 -4.08 -4.19 11.65
C THR A 48 -4.34 -5.26 10.60
N TRP A 49 -3.64 -6.40 10.72
CA TRP A 49 -3.94 -7.63 10.02
C TRP A 49 -4.33 -8.70 11.05
N GLU A 50 -5.64 -8.78 11.33
CA GLU A 50 -6.19 -9.60 12.42
C GLU A 50 -5.80 -11.07 12.34
N LYS A 51 -5.83 -11.67 11.12
CA LYS A 51 -5.43 -13.08 10.89
C LYS A 51 -4.03 -13.38 11.41
N TYR A 52 -3.12 -12.41 11.31
CA TYR A 52 -1.73 -12.56 11.70
C TYR A 52 -1.42 -11.95 13.07
N GLN A 53 -2.42 -11.41 13.78
CA GLN A 53 -2.26 -10.66 15.03
C GLN A 53 -1.16 -9.59 14.92
N HIS A 54 -1.03 -8.98 13.74
CA HIS A 54 0.02 -8.03 13.42
C HIS A 54 -0.55 -6.63 13.30
N GLN A 55 0.24 -5.65 13.76
CA GLN A 55 -0.08 -4.23 13.67
C GLN A 55 1.14 -3.46 13.21
N ALA A 56 0.91 -2.43 12.39
CA ALA A 56 1.94 -1.50 11.95
C ALA A 56 1.48 -0.06 12.17
N GLU A 57 2.37 0.76 12.73
CA GLU A 57 2.17 2.20 12.80
C GLU A 57 2.55 2.85 11.46
N VAL A 58 1.70 3.76 10.99
CA VAL A 58 1.89 4.50 9.75
C VAL A 58 1.79 5.99 10.03
N VAL A 59 2.88 6.71 9.78
CA VAL A 59 2.94 8.16 9.91
C VAL A 59 2.73 8.78 8.53
N VAL A 60 1.69 9.61 8.38
CA VAL A 60 1.36 10.25 7.11
C VAL A 60 2.08 11.59 7.01
N LEU A 61 3.08 11.65 6.12
CA LEU A 61 3.90 12.84 5.95
C LEU A 61 3.24 13.90 5.07
N ALA A 62 2.61 13.48 3.97
CA ALA A 62 1.98 14.37 3.02
C ALA A 62 0.85 13.67 2.27
N VAL A 63 -0.19 14.44 1.93
CA VAL A 63 -1.31 13.98 1.10
C VAL A 63 -1.60 15.08 0.08
N GLU A 64 -1.23 14.84 -1.18
CA GLU A 64 -1.58 15.71 -2.30
C GLU A 64 -2.72 15.05 -3.07
N GLN A 65 -3.91 15.66 -2.99
CA GLN A 65 -5.14 15.09 -3.54
C GLN A 65 -4.96 14.59 -4.98
N ASN A 66 -5.30 13.33 -5.21
CA ASN A 66 -5.25 12.64 -6.51
C ASN A 66 -3.85 12.54 -7.14
N LYS A 67 -2.77 12.77 -6.38
CA LYS A 67 -1.40 12.77 -6.91
C LYS A 67 -0.44 11.95 -6.09
N LEU A 68 -0.43 12.15 -4.77
CA LEU A 68 0.63 11.62 -3.91
C LEU A 68 0.15 11.38 -2.49
N ILE A 69 0.55 10.26 -1.92
CA ILE A 69 0.49 9.98 -0.48
C ILE A 69 1.88 9.57 -0.04
N LYS A 70 2.43 10.24 0.96
CA LYS A 70 3.73 9.91 1.55
C LYS A 70 3.56 9.39 2.97
N ILE A 71 4.14 8.24 3.27
CA ILE A 71 4.11 7.66 4.60
C ILE A 71 5.50 7.21 5.07
N LEU A 72 5.67 7.13 6.39
CA LEU A 72 6.67 6.29 7.01
C LEU A 72 5.97 5.10 7.66
N TRP A 73 6.51 3.90 7.44
CA TRP A 73 5.93 2.68 8.00
C TRP A 73 6.99 1.61 8.31
N GLY A 74 6.61 0.64 9.12
CA GLY A 74 7.47 -0.47 9.53
C GLY A 74 8.40 -0.14 10.70
N SER A 75 9.13 -1.16 11.14
CA SER A 75 10.15 -1.06 12.19
C SER A 75 11.36 -1.92 11.80
N PRO A 76 12.52 -1.31 11.47
CA PRO A 76 12.79 0.12 11.30
C PRO A 76 11.89 0.83 10.29
N ARG A 77 11.65 2.13 10.47
CA ARG A 77 10.80 2.93 9.56
C ARG A 77 11.45 3.09 8.19
N THR A 78 10.66 2.89 7.14
CA THR A 78 11.03 3.16 5.74
C THR A 78 10.03 4.13 5.12
N ALA A 79 10.45 4.85 4.08
CA ALA A 79 9.60 5.78 3.36
C ALA A 79 8.84 5.08 2.23
N VAL A 80 7.55 5.40 2.07
CA VAL A 80 6.73 4.92 0.96
C VAL A 80 5.95 6.07 0.33
N ASP A 81 6.07 6.19 -0.98
CA ASP A 81 5.29 7.11 -1.80
C ASP A 81 4.29 6.31 -2.65
N PHE A 82 3.01 6.62 -2.54
CA PHE A 82 1.95 6.19 -3.46
C PHE A 82 1.71 7.32 -4.45
N ILE A 83 2.06 7.10 -5.70
CA ILE A 83 1.98 8.09 -6.77
C ILE A 83 0.85 7.70 -7.71
N PHE A 84 0.02 8.65 -8.07
CA PHE A 84 -1.16 8.46 -8.90
C PHE A 84 -1.05 9.35 -10.15
N GLU A 85 -0.95 8.72 -11.31
CA GLU A 85 -0.84 9.41 -12.61
C GLU A 85 -2.10 9.13 -13.42
N GLU A 86 -2.90 10.17 -13.68
CA GLU A 86 -3.99 10.06 -14.66
C GLU A 86 -3.41 10.03 -16.07
N ILE A 87 -3.51 8.88 -16.74
CA ILE A 87 -2.97 8.71 -18.10
C ILE A 87 -4.02 8.90 -19.19
N ALA A 88 -5.31 8.69 -18.86
CA ALA A 88 -6.47 8.96 -19.70
C ALA A 88 -7.74 8.97 -18.83
N PRO A 89 -8.90 9.41 -19.35
CA PRO A 89 -10.16 9.30 -18.62
C PRO A 89 -10.40 7.87 -18.13
N ALA A 90 -10.70 7.74 -16.84
CA ALA A 90 -10.88 6.46 -16.16
C ALA A 90 -9.68 5.48 -16.26
N GLN A 91 -8.46 6.00 -16.40
CA GLN A 91 -7.24 5.21 -16.39
C GLN A 91 -6.18 5.89 -15.53
N THR A 92 -5.85 5.24 -14.42
CA THR A 92 -4.86 5.73 -13.45
C THR A 92 -3.71 4.75 -13.36
N TYR A 93 -2.49 5.23 -13.59
CA TYR A 93 -1.29 4.47 -13.33
C TYR A 93 -0.83 4.73 -11.90
N VAL A 94 -0.78 3.68 -11.09
CA VAL A 94 -0.35 3.74 -9.69
C VAL A 94 1.08 3.24 -9.60
N LYS A 95 1.95 3.98 -8.92
CA LYS A 95 3.30 3.55 -8.55
C LYS A 95 3.43 3.58 -7.04
N ILE A 96 4.00 2.53 -6.46
CA ILE A 96 4.39 2.47 -5.05
C ILE A 96 5.90 2.40 -5.00
N ARG A 97 6.52 3.42 -4.40
CA ARG A 97 7.98 3.51 -4.23
C ARG A 97 8.33 3.38 -2.77
N ASN A 98 9.19 2.43 -2.42
CA ASN A 98 9.69 2.24 -1.06
C ASN A 98 11.21 2.42 -1.02
N PHE A 99 11.67 3.35 -0.18
CA PHE A 99 13.04 3.86 -0.15
C PHE A 99 13.45 4.29 1.25
N ASP A 100 14.66 4.83 1.38
CA ASP A 100 15.32 5.13 2.66
C ASP A 100 15.39 3.87 3.55
N LEU A 101 15.84 2.78 2.95
CA LEU A 101 15.93 1.46 3.57
C LEU A 101 17.16 1.41 4.50
N PRO A 102 16.99 1.23 5.83
CA PRO A 102 18.09 1.22 6.79
C PRO A 102 18.81 -0.14 6.89
N PHE A 103 18.52 -1.07 5.97
CA PHE A 103 19.02 -2.44 5.97
C PHE A 103 20.29 -2.60 5.12
N GLN A 104 21.06 -3.66 5.40
CA GLN A 104 22.28 -3.97 4.65
C GLN A 104 22.40 -5.48 4.38
N GLY A 105 23.27 -5.85 3.43
CA GLY A 105 23.62 -7.25 3.15
C GLY A 105 22.39 -8.12 2.84
N SER A 106 22.33 -9.31 3.46
CA SER A 106 21.24 -10.26 3.27
C SER A 106 19.89 -9.76 3.78
N GLU A 107 19.87 -8.93 4.83
CA GLU A 107 18.64 -8.34 5.37
C GLU A 107 18.00 -7.40 4.35
N LEU A 108 18.81 -6.57 3.70
CA LEU A 108 18.34 -5.70 2.62
C LEU A 108 17.75 -6.50 1.46
N ILE A 109 18.43 -7.59 1.05
CA ILE A 109 17.94 -8.46 -0.03
C ILE A 109 16.59 -9.09 0.35
N ALA A 110 16.47 -9.63 1.56
CA ALA A 110 15.23 -10.22 2.06
C ALA A 110 14.10 -9.18 2.11
N TYR A 111 14.39 -7.97 2.60
CA TYR A 111 13.42 -6.88 2.66
C TYR A 111 12.94 -6.45 1.27
N ILE A 112 13.85 -6.35 0.30
CA ILE A 112 13.49 -6.03 -1.10
C ILE A 112 12.56 -7.10 -1.67
N ILE A 113 12.91 -8.38 -1.51
CA ILE A 113 12.09 -9.50 -2.01
C ILE A 113 10.69 -9.46 -1.39
N ASP A 114 10.61 -9.34 -0.06
CA ASP A 114 9.34 -9.33 0.66
C ASP A 114 8.48 -8.10 0.30
N SER A 115 9.06 -6.90 0.34
CA SER A 115 8.35 -5.66 0.05
C SER A 115 7.89 -5.58 -1.41
N THR A 116 8.72 -5.99 -2.38
CA THR A 116 8.29 -6.11 -3.79
C THR A 116 7.10 -7.06 -3.89
N GLY A 117 7.19 -8.25 -3.29
CA GLY A 117 6.10 -9.22 -3.30
C GLY A 117 4.83 -8.69 -2.62
N GLY A 118 4.96 -8.00 -1.49
CA GLY A 118 3.86 -7.43 -0.71
C GLY A 118 3.12 -6.34 -1.49
N PHE A 119 3.83 -5.32 -1.97
CA PHE A 119 3.22 -4.21 -2.70
C PHE A 119 2.60 -4.63 -4.03
N THR A 120 3.22 -5.57 -4.76
CA THR A 120 2.58 -6.16 -5.94
C THR A 120 1.26 -6.86 -5.59
N THR A 121 1.21 -7.63 -4.50
CA THR A 121 -0.03 -8.28 -4.03
C THR A 121 -1.14 -7.26 -3.71
N VAL A 122 -0.77 -6.12 -3.12
CA VAL A 122 -1.70 -5.01 -2.84
C VAL A 122 -2.26 -4.43 -4.13
N LEU A 123 -1.40 -4.16 -5.12
CA LEU A 123 -1.82 -3.61 -6.43
C LEU A 123 -2.73 -4.57 -7.20
N ASP A 124 -2.41 -5.87 -7.20
CA ASP A 124 -3.22 -6.90 -7.85
C ASP A 124 -4.63 -6.97 -7.24
N ASN A 125 -4.70 -6.96 -5.90
CA ASN A 125 -5.97 -7.04 -5.18
C ASN A 125 -6.79 -5.73 -5.33
N LEU A 126 -6.13 -4.57 -5.31
CA LEU A 126 -6.74 -3.27 -5.62
C LEU A 126 -7.38 -3.28 -7.01
N LYS A 127 -6.67 -3.79 -8.01
CA LYS A 127 -7.14 -3.87 -9.39
C LYS A 127 -8.41 -4.71 -9.50
N ALA A 128 -8.39 -5.91 -8.92
CA ALA A 128 -9.56 -6.80 -8.90
C ALA A 128 -10.76 -6.14 -8.20
N TYR A 129 -10.52 -5.50 -7.06
CA TYR A 129 -11.56 -4.84 -6.29
C TYR A 129 -12.17 -3.64 -7.03
N LEU A 130 -11.34 -2.72 -7.55
CA LEU A 130 -11.84 -1.52 -8.19
C LEU A 130 -12.45 -1.78 -9.57
N GLU A 131 -11.88 -2.68 -10.36
CA GLU A 131 -12.37 -2.93 -11.74
C GLU A 131 -13.55 -3.90 -11.78
N HIS A 132 -13.66 -4.80 -10.79
CA HIS A 132 -14.63 -5.89 -10.83
C HIS A 132 -15.47 -6.06 -9.56
N GLY A 133 -15.19 -5.32 -8.49
CA GLY A 133 -15.87 -5.49 -7.20
C GLY A 133 -15.54 -6.80 -6.49
N ILE A 134 -14.42 -7.46 -6.86
CA ILE A 134 -14.03 -8.77 -6.33
C ILE A 134 -12.95 -8.61 -5.27
N GLU A 135 -13.20 -9.13 -4.07
CA GLU A 135 -12.19 -9.25 -3.00
C GLU A 135 -11.49 -10.61 -3.11
N LEU A 136 -10.29 -10.64 -3.70
CA LEU A 136 -9.56 -11.90 -3.96
C LEU A 136 -8.88 -12.49 -2.70
N ASN A 137 -8.91 -11.78 -1.58
CA ASN A 137 -8.25 -12.17 -0.32
C ASN A 137 -6.71 -12.37 -0.42
N LEU A 138 -6.05 -11.81 -1.46
CA LEU A 138 -4.64 -12.11 -1.72
C LEU A 138 -3.72 -11.79 -0.54
N VAL A 139 -3.87 -10.61 0.09
CA VAL A 139 -3.03 -10.24 1.25
C VAL A 139 -3.35 -11.12 2.46
N LYS A 140 -4.63 -11.46 2.65
CA LYS A 140 -5.07 -12.34 3.73
C LYS A 140 -4.52 -13.76 3.58
N ASP A 141 -4.26 -14.22 2.37
CA ASP A 141 -3.86 -15.61 2.11
C ASP A 141 -2.38 -15.78 1.73
N LYS A 142 -1.64 -14.68 1.57
CA LYS A 142 -0.22 -14.67 1.20
C LYS A 142 0.68 -15.45 2.16
N PHE A 143 0.44 -15.37 3.47
CA PHE A 143 1.28 -16.00 4.49
C PHE A 143 0.56 -17.18 5.15
N PRO A 144 1.29 -18.26 5.48
CA PRO A 144 0.72 -19.40 6.17
C PRO A 144 0.16 -18.99 7.54
N PRO A 145 -0.92 -19.63 8.03
CA PRO A 145 -1.51 -19.31 9.33
C PRO A 145 -0.72 -19.87 10.53
N PHE A 146 0.40 -20.56 10.30
CA PHE A 146 1.22 -21.22 11.32
C PHE A 146 2.63 -20.65 11.37
N LYS A 147 3.22 -20.65 12.57
CA LYS A 147 4.64 -20.35 12.81
C LYS A 147 5.51 -21.55 12.46
#